data_AF-A0A839S4S4-F1
#
_entry.id   AF-A0A839S4S4-F1
#
_cell.length_a   1.000
_cell.length_b   1.000
_cell.length_c   1.000
_cell.angle_alpha   90.00
_cell.angle_beta   90.00
_cell.angle_gamma   90.00
#
_symmetry.space_group_name_H-M   'P 1'
#
loop_
_entity.id
_entity.type
_entity.pdbx_description
1 polymer ?
#
loop_
_entity_poly.entity_id
_entity_poly.type
_entity_poly.pdbx_seq_one_letter_code
_entity_poly.pdbx_strand_id
1 'polypeptide(L)'
;MTGTDQSRRHAANVAANQQAGRHTKLQIAINDENNPEGGHYMVAPTATREAIEQMVLEVFTEQGACADRIDPTALLSLIGIDSLGIAEVAVVMNDKFDLEIGLYDLEGVTSLQTLLAVVFDKAGC
;
A
#
# COMPACT_ATOMS: atom_id res chain seq x y z
N MET A 1 24.48 -23.66 -58.64
CA MET A 1 24.11 -22.28 -58.27
C MET A 1 22.61 -22.22 -58.09
N THR A 2 22.13 -22.52 -56.89
CA THR A 2 20.70 -22.61 -56.55
C THR A 2 20.43 -21.59 -55.44
N GLY A 3 20.09 -20.38 -55.86
CA GLY A 3 19.61 -19.30 -55.00
C GLY A 3 18.09 -19.27 -55.08
N THR A 4 17.44 -20.07 -54.25
CA THR A 4 16.00 -19.98 -54.00
C THR A 4 15.79 -20.38 -52.55
N ASP A 5 14.84 -19.72 -51.88
CA ASP A 5 14.35 -20.08 -50.54
C ASP A 5 14.91 -19.31 -49.32
N GLN A 6 15.00 -17.97 -49.42
CA GLN A 6 15.04 -17.14 -48.19
C GLN A 6 14.10 -15.91 -48.19
N SER A 7 13.32 -15.70 -49.26
CA SER A 7 12.39 -14.56 -49.37
C SER A 7 10.89 -14.91 -49.23
N ARG A 8 10.54 -16.10 -48.73
CA ARG A 8 9.13 -16.50 -48.49
C ARG A 8 8.71 -16.63 -47.03
N ARG A 9 9.62 -16.46 -46.07
CA ARG A 9 9.30 -16.66 -44.64
C ARG A 9 8.93 -15.40 -43.86
N HIS A 10 8.97 -14.21 -44.47
CA HIS A 10 8.66 -12.94 -43.78
C HIS A 10 7.30 -12.33 -44.16
N ALA A 11 6.51 -12.93 -45.04
CA ALA A 11 5.24 -12.36 -45.52
C ALA A 11 3.96 -13.11 -45.05
N ALA A 12 4.07 -14.01 -44.07
CA ALA A 12 2.94 -14.86 -43.64
C ALA A 12 2.46 -14.62 -42.18
N ASN A 13 3.06 -13.69 -41.43
CA ASN A 13 2.74 -13.48 -40.00
C ASN A 13 1.91 -12.22 -39.67
N VAL A 14 1.35 -11.53 -40.67
CA VAL A 14 0.64 -10.25 -40.45
C VAL A 14 -0.87 -10.32 -40.71
N ALA A 15 -1.44 -11.51 -40.95
CA ALA A 15 -2.83 -11.63 -41.46
C ALA A 15 -3.80 -12.49 -40.62
N ALA A 16 -3.52 -12.78 -39.35
CA ALA A 16 -4.34 -13.75 -38.60
C ALA A 16 -4.76 -13.34 -37.17
N ASN A 17 -4.79 -12.05 -36.82
CA ASN A 17 -5.25 -11.67 -35.48
C ASN A 17 -6.13 -10.42 -35.42
N GLN A 18 -6.98 -10.22 -36.43
CA GLN A 18 -8.11 -9.30 -36.32
C GLN A 18 -9.36 -10.07 -36.74
N GLN A 19 -10.32 -10.18 -35.82
CA GLN A 19 -11.68 -10.72 -35.97
C GLN A 19 -11.89 -12.21 -35.67
N ALA A 20 -12.10 -12.50 -34.38
CA ALA A 20 -13.12 -13.39 -33.80
C ALA A 20 -12.71 -13.57 -32.33
N GLY A 21 -13.45 -13.12 -31.32
CA GLY A 21 -14.87 -13.38 -31.11
C GLY A 21 -14.98 -14.25 -29.85
N ARG A 22 -15.67 -13.71 -28.84
CA ARG A 22 -16.20 -14.35 -27.62
C ARG A 22 -15.19 -14.70 -26.55
N HIS A 23 -15.22 -13.95 -25.45
CA HIS A 23 -15.01 -14.31 -24.05
C HIS A 23 -15.11 -12.97 -23.28
N THR A 24 -15.83 -12.73 -22.20
CA THR A 24 -16.81 -13.49 -21.42
C THR A 24 -17.61 -12.43 -20.66
N LYS A 25 -18.90 -12.65 -20.50
CA LYS A 25 -19.80 -11.88 -19.64
C LYS A 25 -19.24 -11.84 -18.21
N LEU A 26 -18.70 -10.71 -17.77
CA LEU A 26 -18.58 -10.37 -16.34
C LEU A 26 -19.38 -9.11 -16.11
N GLN A 27 -20.67 -9.35 -15.89
CA GLN A 27 -21.63 -8.38 -15.42
C GLN A 27 -21.36 -8.23 -13.92
N ILE A 28 -20.54 -7.26 -13.53
CA ILE A 28 -20.53 -6.80 -12.13
C ILE A 28 -21.70 -5.84 -12.04
N ALA A 29 -22.84 -6.36 -11.60
CA ALA A 29 -23.98 -5.55 -11.20
C ALA A 29 -23.58 -4.80 -9.93
N ILE A 30 -23.17 -3.55 -10.09
CA ILE A 30 -23.12 -2.61 -8.97
C ILE A 30 -24.54 -2.05 -8.88
N ASN A 31 -25.37 -2.67 -8.04
CA ASN A 31 -26.63 -2.07 -7.62
C ASN A 31 -26.27 -0.93 -6.66
N ASP A 32 -26.11 0.26 -7.21
CA ASP A 32 -25.98 1.51 -6.45
C ASP A 32 -27.22 2.36 -6.75
N GLU A 33 -28.27 2.15 -5.95
CA GLU A 33 -29.50 2.95 -6.02
C GLU A 33 -29.58 3.97 -4.86
N ASN A 34 -28.48 4.34 -4.20
CA ASN A 34 -28.51 5.42 -3.20
C ASN A 34 -27.16 6.11 -3.02
N ASN A 35 -26.82 7.08 -3.89
CA ASN A 35 -26.43 8.42 -3.41
C ASN A 35 -26.32 9.46 -4.55
N PRO A 36 -26.81 10.70 -4.36
CA PRO A 36 -26.63 11.79 -5.31
C PRO A 36 -25.27 12.49 -5.10
N GLU A 37 -24.63 12.83 -6.22
CA GLU A 37 -23.73 13.98 -6.41
C GLU A 37 -22.43 14.10 -5.57
N GLY A 38 -21.31 13.85 -6.24
CA GLY A 38 -20.30 14.92 -6.37
C GLY A 38 -19.29 15.17 -5.24
N GLY A 39 -19.01 14.21 -4.36
CA GLY A 39 -17.86 14.26 -3.47
C GLY A 39 -17.05 12.98 -3.60
N HIS A 40 -15.76 13.07 -3.94
CA HIS A 40 -14.84 11.95 -3.75
C HIS A 40 -14.75 11.67 -2.24
N TYR A 41 -15.67 10.89 -1.70
CA TYR A 41 -15.51 10.25 -0.40
C TYR A 41 -14.36 9.25 -0.58
N MET A 42 -13.14 9.67 -0.21
CA MET A 42 -12.12 8.69 0.14
C MET A 42 -12.66 8.01 1.39
N VAL A 43 -13.19 6.79 1.23
CA VAL A 43 -13.46 5.94 2.38
C VAL A 43 -12.11 5.76 3.06
N ALA A 44 -11.96 6.32 4.27
CA ALA A 44 -10.77 6.10 5.06
C ALA A 44 -10.58 4.58 5.18
N PRO A 45 -9.39 4.05 4.87
CA PRO A 45 -9.15 2.62 5.01
C PRO A 45 -9.49 2.21 6.44
N THR A 46 -10.20 1.09 6.58
CA THR A 46 -10.45 0.52 7.90
C THR A 46 -9.11 0.30 8.59
N ALA A 47 -8.99 0.78 9.83
CA ALA A 47 -7.81 0.61 10.68
C ALA A 47 -7.68 -0.86 11.12
N THR A 48 -7.30 -1.73 10.19
CA THR A 48 -6.95 -3.12 10.52
C THR A 48 -5.50 -3.19 10.98
N ARG A 49 -5.20 -4.21 11.78
CA ARG A 49 -3.85 -4.46 12.30
C ARG A 49 -2.81 -4.50 11.17
N GLU A 50 -3.11 -5.23 10.10
CA GLU A 50 -2.22 -5.37 8.94
C GLU A 50 -2.05 -4.05 8.18
N ALA A 51 -3.11 -3.26 8.03
CA ALA A 51 -3.05 -1.97 7.34
C ALA A 51 -2.21 -0.96 8.12
N ILE A 52 -2.35 -0.94 9.44
CA ILE A 52 -1.52 -0.12 10.34
C ILE A 52 -0.06 -0.56 10.28
N GLU A 53 0.22 -1.86 10.40
CA GLU A 53 1.60 -2.37 10.35
C GLU A 53 2.28 -1.99 9.04
N GLN A 54 1.61 -2.21 7.90
CA GLN A 54 2.16 -1.83 6.59
C GLN A 54 2.44 -0.33 6.50
N MET A 55 1.52 0.49 7.01
CA MET A 55 1.66 1.94 6.97
C MET A 55 2.81 2.45 7.84
N VAL A 56 3.00 1.90 9.04
CA VAL A 56 4.14 2.24 9.90
C VAL A 56 5.46 1.86 9.23
N LEU A 57 5.53 0.67 8.63
CA LEU A 57 6.72 0.21 7.91
C LEU A 57 7.03 1.07 6.67
N GLU A 58 6.00 1.51 5.94
CA GLU A 58 6.13 2.43 4.81
C GLU A 58 6.76 3.75 5.25
N VAL A 59 6.19 4.40 6.27
CA VAL A 59 6.72 5.66 6.84
C VAL A 59 8.17 5.51 7.29
N PHE A 60 8.51 4.43 7.98
CA PHE A 60 9.89 4.17 8.41
C PHE A 60 10.85 3.95 7.24
N THR A 61 10.40 3.27 6.19
CA THR A 61 11.21 3.04 4.99
C THR A 61 11.46 4.36 4.24
N GLU A 62 10.46 5.25 4.17
CA GLU A 62 10.59 6.59 3.58
C GLU A 62 11.60 7.46 4.33
N GLN A 63 11.69 7.28 5.65
CA GLN A 63 12.69 7.96 6.49
C GLN A 63 14.08 7.32 6.46
N GLY A 64 14.26 6.23 5.71
CA GLY A 64 15.55 5.59 5.50
C GLY A 64 15.81 4.37 6.39
N ALA A 65 14.82 3.86 7.12
CA ALA A 65 14.94 2.56 7.77
C ALA A 65 15.09 1.46 6.72
N CYS A 66 16.02 0.55 6.95
CA CYS A 66 16.19 -0.61 6.08
C CYS A 66 15.12 -1.65 6.43
N ALA A 67 14.12 -1.83 5.56
CA ALA A 67 13.01 -2.76 5.77
C ALA A 67 13.46 -4.19 6.16
N ASP A 68 14.58 -4.66 5.60
CA ASP A 68 15.18 -5.97 5.89
C ASP A 68 15.78 -6.09 7.30
N ARG A 69 15.83 -4.99 8.06
CA ARG A 69 16.39 -4.91 9.42
C ARG A 69 15.37 -4.48 10.47
N ILE A 70 14.09 -4.38 10.10
CA ILE A 70 13.05 -4.00 11.03
C ILE A 70 12.70 -5.21 11.90
N ASP A 71 13.39 -5.33 13.03
CA ASP A 71 13.03 -6.24 14.12
C ASP A 71 12.03 -5.51 15.05
N PRO A 72 10.85 -6.10 15.36
CA PRO A 72 9.84 -5.48 16.21
C PRO A 72 10.35 -5.08 17.60
N THR A 73 11.35 -5.78 18.10
CA THR A 73 11.93 -5.58 19.44
C THR A 73 13.18 -4.71 19.44
N ALA A 74 13.75 -4.41 18.27
CA ALA A 74 14.90 -3.53 18.18
C ALA A 74 14.55 -2.10 18.56
N LEU A 75 15.56 -1.38 19.05
CA LEU A 75 15.43 0.05 19.31
C LEU A 75 15.27 0.81 18.00
N LEU A 76 14.28 1.70 17.92
CA LEU A 76 14.02 2.54 16.75
C LEU A 76 15.25 3.38 16.36
N SER A 77 15.99 3.86 17.35
CA SER A 77 17.23 4.60 17.14
C SER A 77 18.33 3.79 16.46
N LEU A 78 18.36 2.46 16.63
CA LEU A 78 19.33 1.58 15.97
C LEU A 78 18.99 1.32 14.50
N ILE A 79 17.73 1.49 14.11
CA ILE A 79 17.27 1.36 12.72
C ILE A 79 17.15 2.71 12.00
N GLY A 80 17.65 3.79 12.62
CA GLY A 80 17.71 5.12 12.02
C GLY A 80 16.45 5.97 12.22
N ILE A 81 15.52 5.53 13.08
CA ILE A 81 14.30 6.28 13.40
C ILE A 81 14.52 7.07 14.69
N ASP A 82 14.33 8.37 14.61
CA ASP A 82 14.41 9.28 15.74
C ASP A 82 13.02 9.75 16.19
N SER A 83 12.97 10.68 17.13
CA SER A 83 11.71 11.24 17.65
C SER A 83 10.87 11.96 16.59
N LEU A 84 11.51 12.55 15.56
CA LEU A 84 10.78 13.16 14.46
C LEU A 84 10.09 12.07 13.65
N GLY A 85 10.78 10.96 13.41
CA GLY A 85 10.21 9.83 12.70
C GLY A 85 9.00 9.20 13.38
N ILE A 86 9.05 9.09 14.72
CA ILE A 86 7.91 8.64 15.53
C ILE A 86 6.75 9.64 15.45
N ALA A 87 7.03 10.95 15.48
CA ALA A 87 6.00 11.97 15.36
C ALA A 87 5.32 11.97 13.98
N GLU A 88 6.08 11.72 12.91
CA GLU A 88 5.54 11.58 11.55
C GLU A 88 4.57 10.40 11.45
N VAL A 89 4.86 9.27 12.11
CA VAL A 89 3.91 8.15 12.19
C VAL A 89 2.59 8.61 12.79
N ALA A 90 2.60 9.36 13.90
CA ALA A 90 1.35 9.86 14.49
C ALA A 90 0.58 10.77 13.54
N VAL A 91 1.25 11.67 12.81
CA VAL A 91 0.61 12.53 11.80
C VAL A 91 -0.06 11.69 10.71
N VAL A 92 0.67 10.71 10.15
CA VAL A 92 0.14 9.86 9.07
C VAL A 92 -1.00 8.98 9.56
N MET A 93 -0.91 8.43 10.77
CA MET A 93 -1.97 7.60 11.34
C MET A 93 -3.24 8.40 11.60
N ASN A 94 -3.10 9.61 12.16
CA ASN A 94 -4.24 10.48 12.42
C ASN A 94 -4.92 10.88 11.09
N ASP A 95 -4.15 11.22 10.06
CA ASP A 95 -4.69 11.60 8.74
C ASP A 95 -5.34 10.44 7.97
N LYS A 96 -4.69 9.26 7.95
CA LYS A 96 -5.17 8.11 7.15
C LYS A 96 -6.27 7.30 7.82
N PHE A 97 -6.25 7.20 9.14
CA PHE A 97 -7.14 6.31 9.89
C PHE A 97 -8.06 7.05 10.87
N ASP A 98 -8.07 8.39 10.84
CA ASP A 98 -8.88 9.24 11.74
C ASP A 98 -8.63 8.93 13.23
N LEU A 99 -7.35 8.70 13.57
CA LEU A 99 -6.91 8.42 14.94
C LEU A 99 -6.57 9.70 15.71
N GLU A 100 -6.57 9.60 17.04
CA GLU A 100 -6.16 10.66 17.96
C GLU A 100 -4.89 10.25 18.73
N ILE A 101 -3.76 10.20 18.03
CA ILE A 101 -2.44 9.93 18.60
C ILE A 101 -1.72 11.25 18.86
N GLY A 102 -1.50 11.57 20.13
CA GLY A 102 -0.74 12.74 20.56
C GLY A 102 0.72 12.40 20.90
N LEU A 103 1.57 13.42 20.99
CA LEU A 103 2.98 13.25 21.39
C LEU A 103 3.13 12.62 22.79
N TYR A 104 2.18 12.85 23.69
CA TYR A 104 2.16 12.25 25.02
C TYR A 104 1.94 10.73 24.96
N ASP A 105 1.14 10.24 24.01
CA ASP A 105 0.92 8.80 23.82
C ASP A 105 2.19 8.09 23.32
N LEU A 106 3.07 8.83 22.65
CA LEU A 106 4.33 8.34 22.10
C LEU A 106 5.50 8.50 23.08
N GLU A 107 5.27 9.07 24.26
CA GLU A 107 6.32 9.24 25.26
C GLU A 107 6.85 7.87 25.72
N GLY A 108 8.16 7.68 25.63
CA GLY A 108 8.80 6.41 26.02
C GLY A 108 8.71 5.30 24.98
N VAL A 109 8.15 5.56 23.79
CA VAL A 109 8.24 4.63 22.66
C VAL A 109 9.70 4.50 22.23
N THR A 110 10.21 3.27 22.28
CA THR A 110 11.62 2.99 21.95
C THR A 110 11.78 1.87 20.93
N SER A 111 10.73 1.12 20.61
CA SER A 111 10.74 -0.01 19.67
C SER A 111 9.51 0.01 18.76
N LEU A 112 9.59 -0.69 17.62
CA LEU A 112 8.43 -0.83 16.73
C LEU A 112 7.25 -1.51 17.46
N GLN A 113 7.52 -2.50 18.30
CA GLN A 113 6.49 -3.16 19.09
C GLN A 113 5.75 -2.19 20.02
N THR A 114 6.47 -1.31 20.72
CA THR A 114 5.84 -0.33 21.62
C THR A 114 5.07 0.72 20.86
N LEU A 115 5.58 1.15 19.70
CA LEU A 115 4.86 2.05 18.80
C LEU A 115 3.56 1.43 18.31
N LEU A 116 3.62 0.23 17.73
CA LEU A 116 2.45 -0.48 17.21
C LEU A 116 1.42 -0.73 18.31
N ALA A 117 1.85 -1.04 19.54
CA ALA A 117 0.93 -1.21 20.67
C ALA A 117 0.14 0.07 20.96
N VAL A 118 0.77 1.25 20.92
CA VAL A 118 0.07 2.54 21.08
C VAL A 118 -0.92 2.77 19.95
N VAL A 119 -0.50 2.54 18.70
CA VAL A 119 -1.36 2.77 17.54
C VAL A 119 -2.57 1.81 17.53
N PHE A 120 -2.37 0.55 17.89
CA PHE A 120 -3.46 -0.44 18.00
C PHE A 120 -4.45 -0.12 19.11
N ASP A 121 -3.97 0.31 20.28
CA ASP A 121 -4.84 0.75 21.37
C ASP A 121 -5.74 1.91 20.93
N LYS A 122 -5.18 2.87 20.19
CA LYS A 122 -5.91 4.01 19.63
C LYS A 122 -6.88 3.62 18.51
N ALA A 123 -6.49 2.65 17.68
CA ALA A 123 -7.34 2.12 16.61
C ALA A 123 -8.43 1.17 17.11
N GLY A 124 -8.32 0.65 18.34
CA GLY A 124 -9.26 -0.30 18.92
C GLY A 124 -9.18 -1.71 18.31
N CYS A 125 -8.00 -2.16 17.88
CA CYS A 125 -7.78 -3.43 17.17
C CYS A 125 -6.72 -4.36 17.80
#